data_AF-A0A2H1X1D0-F1
#
_entry.id   AF-A0A2H1X1D0-F1
#
_cell.length_a   1.000
_cell.length_b   1.000
_cell.length_c   1.000
_cell.angle_alpha   90.00
_cell.angle_beta   90.00
_cell.angle_gamma   90.00
#
_symmetry.space_group_name_H-M   'P 1'
#
loop_
_entity.id
_entity.type
_entity.pdbx_description
1 polymer ?
#
loop_
_entity_poly.entity_id
_entity_poly.type
_entity_poly.pdbx_seq_one_letter_code
_entity_poly.pdbx_strand_id
1 'polypeptide(L)'
;GGGVLLARGTTGFTGADLENMVNQAALKAAIDGAKTVSMKYLEDARDKVLMGPERRSRLPDEEANTITAYHEGGHAIVAYFTKDSHPLHKVTIIPRGPSLGHTAYIPAKER
;
A
#
# COMPACT_ATOMS: atom_id res chain seq x y z
N GLY A 1 -2.92 -14.36 9.72
CA GLY A 1 -3.80 -14.57 8.54
C GLY A 1 -4.11 -13.23 7.89
N GLY A 2 -4.40 -13.20 6.59
CA GLY A 2 -4.55 -11.97 5.80
C GLY A 2 -5.57 -10.96 6.34
N GLY A 3 -6.66 -11.41 6.98
CA GLY A 3 -7.67 -10.51 7.58
C GLY A 3 -7.15 -9.64 8.73
N VAL A 4 -6.20 -10.13 9.53
CA VAL A 4 -5.58 -9.36 10.63
C VAL A 4 -4.66 -8.26 10.09
N LEU A 5 -4.04 -8.47 8.93
CA LEU A 5 -3.22 -7.46 8.27
C LEU A 5 -4.07 -6.33 7.68
N LEU A 6 -5.24 -6.64 7.10
CA LEU A 6 -6.10 -5.62 6.52
C LEU A 6 -6.63 -4.67 7.60
N ALA A 7 -7.17 -5.22 8.69
CA ALA A 7 -7.71 -4.42 9.80
C ALA A 7 -6.65 -3.46 10.39
N ARG A 8 -5.42 -3.95 10.59
CA ARG A 8 -4.30 -3.10 11.06
C ARG A 8 -3.81 -2.12 10.01
N GLY A 9 -3.94 -2.44 8.73
CA GLY A 9 -3.64 -1.55 7.62
C GLY A 9 -4.69 -0.46 7.39
N THR A 10 -5.86 -0.57 8.02
CA THR A 10 -6.97 0.40 7.94
C THR A 10 -7.21 1.14 9.26
N THR A 11 -6.22 1.12 10.17
CA THR A 11 -6.33 1.88 11.43
C THR A 11 -6.51 3.37 11.11
N GLY A 12 -7.55 3.99 11.66
CA GLY A 12 -7.91 5.39 11.37
C GLY A 12 -8.86 5.60 10.18
N PHE A 13 -9.29 4.53 9.49
CA PHE A 13 -10.34 4.63 8.47
C PHE A 13 -11.70 4.90 9.13
N THR A 14 -12.51 5.75 8.50
CA THR A 14 -13.91 5.91 8.86
C THR A 14 -14.77 4.78 8.26
N GLY A 15 -16.03 4.67 8.68
CA GLY A 15 -16.98 3.72 8.06
C GLY A 15 -17.14 3.95 6.55
N ALA A 16 -17.13 5.20 6.11
CA ALA A 16 -17.20 5.55 4.69
C ALA A 16 -15.93 5.14 3.93
N ASP A 17 -14.75 5.24 4.55
CA ASP A 17 -13.49 4.82 3.93
C ASP A 17 -13.44 3.29 3.74
N LEU A 18 -13.93 2.54 4.74
CA LEU A 18 -14.03 1.09 4.65
C LEU A 18 -15.02 0.64 3.57
N GLU A 19 -16.18 1.28 3.50
CA GLU A 19 -17.17 1.02 2.45
C GLU A 19 -16.58 1.30 1.05
N ASN A 20 -15.93 2.44 0.89
CA ASN A 20 -15.27 2.82 -0.36
C ASN A 20 -14.15 1.83 -0.74
N MET A 21 -13.33 1.40 0.22
CA MET A 21 -12.27 0.41 0.00
C MET A 21 -12.85 -0.92 -0.50
N VAL A 22 -13.88 -1.44 0.17
CA VAL A 22 -14.52 -2.72 -0.23
C VAL A 22 -15.15 -2.60 -1.61
N ASN A 23 -15.84 -1.50 -1.89
CA ASN A 23 -16.45 -1.26 -3.20
C ASN A 23 -15.39 -1.21 -4.32
N GLN A 24 -14.28 -0.50 -4.10
CA GLN A 24 -13.18 -0.44 -5.08
C GLN A 24 -12.52 -1.81 -5.32
N ALA A 25 -12.36 -2.62 -4.27
CA ALA A 25 -11.83 -3.97 -4.40
C ALA A 25 -12.77 -4.86 -5.24
N ALA A 26 -14.07 -4.80 -4.98
CA ALA A 26 -15.08 -5.55 -5.72
C ALA A 26 -15.14 -5.12 -7.19
N LEU A 27 -15.14 -3.82 -7.46
CA LEU A 27 -15.14 -3.28 -8.82
C LEU A 27 -13.90 -3.74 -9.60
N LYS A 28 -12.72 -3.70 -8.97
CA LYS A 28 -11.48 -4.14 -9.61
C LYS A 28 -11.48 -5.64 -9.91
N ALA A 29 -11.97 -6.45 -8.96
CA ALA A 29 -12.13 -7.89 -9.17
C ALA A 29 -13.08 -8.19 -10.35
N ALA A 30 -14.19 -7.46 -10.46
CA ALA A 30 -15.14 -7.60 -11.56
C ALA A 30 -14.54 -7.21 -12.92
N ILE A 31 -13.81 -6.09 -12.99
CA ILE A 31 -13.10 -5.64 -14.21
C ILE A 31 -12.08 -6.69 -14.67
N ASP A 32 -11.38 -7.31 -13.73
CA ASP A 32 -10.38 -8.34 -14.03
C ASP A 32 -11.01 -9.73 -14.28
N GLY A 33 -12.33 -9.86 -14.23
CA GLY A 33 -13.06 -11.13 -14.46
C GLY A 33 -12.87 -12.17 -13.35
N ALA A 34 -12.47 -11.74 -12.14
CA ALA A 34 -12.25 -12.65 -11.02
C ALA A 34 -13.57 -13.14 -10.41
N LYS A 35 -13.62 -14.43 -10.06
CA LYS A 35 -14.81 -15.05 -9.43
C LYS A 35 -15.03 -14.63 -7.98
N THR A 36 -13.97 -14.19 -7.29
CA THR A 36 -14.01 -13.79 -5.87
C THR A 36 -13.09 -12.60 -5.62
N VAL A 37 -13.43 -11.79 -4.61
CA VAL A 37 -12.58 -10.70 -4.14
C VAL A 37 -11.51 -11.29 -3.21
N SER A 38 -10.31 -11.48 -3.75
CA SER A 38 -9.14 -11.90 -2.99
C SER A 38 -8.51 -10.75 -2.18
N MET A 39 -7.65 -11.10 -1.22
CA MET A 39 -6.86 -10.14 -0.44
C MET A 39 -6.04 -9.17 -1.30
N LYS A 40 -5.58 -9.60 -2.47
CA LYS A 40 -4.87 -8.74 -3.42
C LYS A 40 -5.70 -7.50 -3.80
N TYR A 41 -6.98 -7.68 -4.09
CA TYR A 41 -7.87 -6.58 -4.45
C TYR A 41 -8.16 -5.64 -3.28
N LEU A 42 -8.25 -6.21 -2.07
CA LEU A 42 -8.46 -5.44 -0.84
C LEU A 42 -7.21 -4.60 -0.51
N GLU A 43 -6.01 -5.16 -0.65
CA GLU A 43 -4.75 -4.42 -0.47
C GLU A 43 -4.57 -3.32 -1.51
N ASP A 44 -4.86 -3.61 -2.79
CA ASP A 44 -4.79 -2.62 -3.86
C ASP A 44 -5.77 -1.46 -3.64
N ALA A 45 -6.99 -1.77 -3.20
CA ALA A 45 -8.01 -0.77 -2.86
C ALA A 45 -7.63 0.04 -1.62
N ARG A 46 -7.11 -0.60 -0.57
CA ARG A 46 -6.58 0.09 0.61
C ARG A 46 -5.50 1.10 0.22
N ASP A 47 -4.51 0.66 -0.54
CA ASP A 47 -3.42 1.52 -1.00
C ASP A 47 -3.95 2.69 -1.85
N LYS A 48 -5.03 2.46 -2.61
CA LYS A 48 -5.67 3.51 -3.42
C LYS A 48 -6.45 4.52 -2.58
N VAL A 49 -7.11 4.09 -1.51
CA VAL A 49 -7.78 4.99 -0.56
C VAL A 49 -6.74 5.79 0.23
N LEU A 50 -5.66 5.15 0.68
CA LEU A 50 -4.63 5.79 1.50
C LEU A 50 -3.73 6.75 0.71
N MET A 51 -3.30 6.35 -0.49
CA MET A 51 -2.25 7.05 -1.25
C MET A 51 -2.76 7.70 -2.53
N GLY A 52 -4.02 7.44 -2.91
CA GLY A 52 -4.56 7.81 -4.20
C GLY A 52 -4.23 6.82 -5.33
N PRO A 53 -4.69 7.10 -6.55
CA PRO A 53 -4.54 6.21 -7.69
C PRO A 53 -3.07 6.06 -8.15
N GLU A 54 -2.77 4.90 -8.70
CA GLU A 54 -1.50 4.59 -9.35
C GLU A 54 -1.31 5.44 -10.61
N ARG A 55 -0.14 6.10 -10.74
CA ARG A 55 0.20 6.89 -11.93
C ARG A 55 0.92 6.02 -12.96
N ARG A 56 0.16 5.37 -13.84
CA ARG A 56 0.70 4.51 -14.91
C ARG A 56 1.18 5.27 -16.16
N SER A 57 0.83 6.54 -16.31
CA SER A 57 1.13 7.32 -17.53
C SER A 57 2.48 8.03 -17.53
N ARG A 58 3.29 7.88 -16.47
CA ARG A 58 4.62 8.50 -16.43
C ARG A 58 5.55 7.66 -17.32
N LEU A 59 6.22 8.31 -18.28
CA LEU A 59 7.31 7.69 -19.02
C LEU A 59 8.35 7.14 -18.02
N PRO A 60 8.80 5.88 -18.16
CA PRO A 60 9.79 5.32 -17.27
C PRO A 60 11.06 6.17 -17.31
N ASP A 61 11.45 6.70 -16.17
CA ASP A 61 12.69 7.45 -15.98
C ASP A 61 13.59 6.58 -15.09
N GLU A 62 14.57 5.93 -15.69
CA GLU A 62 15.42 4.95 -15.03
C GLU A 62 16.26 5.59 -13.90
N GLU A 63 16.73 6.82 -14.10
CA GLU A 63 17.50 7.56 -13.11
C GLU A 63 16.61 7.93 -11.92
N ALA A 64 15.43 8.51 -12.16
CA ALA A 64 14.50 8.83 -11.09
C ALA A 64 14.01 7.59 -10.34
N ASN A 65 13.77 6.48 -11.03
CA ASN A 65 13.39 5.21 -10.43
C ASN A 65 14.51 4.66 -9.54
N THR A 66 15.76 4.77 -9.98
CA THR A 66 16.93 4.33 -9.20
C THR A 66 17.09 5.15 -7.93
N ILE A 67 16.97 6.48 -8.02
CA ILE A 67 17.01 7.38 -6.86
C ILE A 67 15.91 7.02 -5.87
N THR A 68 14.69 6.79 -6.37
CA THR A 68 13.53 6.40 -5.54
C THR A 68 13.76 5.03 -4.88
N ALA A 69 14.34 4.07 -5.61
CA ALA A 69 14.68 2.76 -5.06
C ALA A 69 15.69 2.86 -3.91
N TYR A 70 16.72 3.69 -4.04
CA TYR A 70 17.66 3.94 -2.94
C TYR A 70 17.00 4.64 -1.75
N HIS A 71 16.11 5.60 -2.00
CA HIS A 71 15.38 6.30 -0.94
C HIS A 71 14.51 5.35 -0.11
N GLU A 72 13.65 4.57 -0.76
CA GLU A 72 12.76 3.61 -0.10
C GLU A 72 13.55 2.44 0.50
N GLY A 73 14.61 1.99 -0.18
CA GLY A 73 15.54 0.99 0.35
C GLY A 73 16.24 1.44 1.63
N GLY A 74 16.59 2.72 1.73
CA GLY A 74 17.12 3.33 2.95
C GLY A 74 16.15 3.25 4.11
N HIS A 75 14.89 3.64 3.89
CA HIS A 75 13.82 3.51 4.90
C HIS A 75 13.66 2.05 5.35
N ALA A 76 13.63 1.12 4.41
CA ALA A 76 13.47 -0.30 4.69
C ALA A 76 14.64 -0.86 5.53
N ILE A 77 15.89 -0.56 5.16
CA ILE A 77 17.06 -1.06 5.88
C ILE A 77 17.08 -0.51 7.31
N VAL A 78 16.91 0.81 7.47
CA VAL A 78 16.92 1.45 8.80
C VAL A 78 15.83 0.86 9.70
N ALA A 79 14.62 0.71 9.18
CA ALA A 79 13.53 0.12 9.94
C ALA A 79 13.77 -1.34 10.30
N TYR A 80 14.37 -2.13 9.40
CA TYR A 80 14.65 -3.55 9.65
C TYR A 80 15.68 -3.77 10.76
N PHE A 81 16.72 -2.93 10.83
CA PHE A 81 17.78 -3.04 11.84
C PHE A 81 17.49 -2.31 13.15
N THR A 82 16.40 -1.53 13.22
CA THR A 82 15.99 -0.81 14.44
C THR A 82 15.01 -1.65 15.24
N LYS A 83 15.44 -2.15 16.41
CA LYS A 83 14.69 -3.10 17.25
C LYS A 83 13.27 -2.65 17.63
N ASP A 84 13.07 -1.35 17.85
CA ASP A 84 11.79 -0.78 18.29
C ASP A 84 10.97 -0.17 17.13
N SER A 85 11.41 -0.37 15.88
CA SER A 85 10.68 0.11 14.71
C SER A 85 9.38 -0.66 14.49
N HIS A 86 8.40 -0.02 13.86
CA HIS A 86 7.21 -0.72 13.40
C HIS A 86 7.56 -1.72 12.29
N PRO A 87 6.94 -2.92 12.28
CA PRO A 87 7.15 -3.91 11.23
C PRO A 87 6.89 -3.36 9.82
N LEU A 88 7.83 -3.61 8.92
CA LEU A 88 7.67 -3.35 7.50
C LEU A 88 6.55 -4.21 6.93
N HIS A 89 5.67 -3.59 6.15
CA HIS A 89 4.57 -4.26 5.47
C HIS A 89 4.77 -4.32 3.96
N LYS A 90 5.17 -3.21 3.34
CA LYS A 90 5.32 -3.11 1.88
C LYS A 90 6.32 -2.03 1.52
N VAL A 91 7.12 -2.28 0.50
CA VAL A 91 8.02 -1.30 -0.11
C VAL A 91 7.75 -1.27 -1.60
N THR A 92 7.59 -0.08 -2.19
CA THR A 92 7.30 0.08 -3.61
C THR A 92 7.91 1.37 -4.16
N ILE A 93 8.37 1.32 -5.42
CA ILE A 93 8.79 2.50 -6.19
C ILE A 93 7.70 2.95 -7.18
N ILE A 94 6.53 2.34 -7.12
CA ILE A 94 5.42 2.68 -8.00
C ILE A 94 4.76 3.97 -7.51
N PRO A 95 4.71 5.03 -8.33
CA PRO A 95 4.16 6.32 -7.92
C PRO A 95 2.65 6.24 -7.71
N ARG A 96 2.18 6.84 -6.60
CA ARG A 96 0.76 6.98 -6.25
C ARG A 96 0.48 8.38 -5.73
N GLY A 97 -0.56 9.01 -6.25
CA GLY A 97 -0.93 10.37 -5.85
C GLY A 97 0.25 11.36 -6.00
N PRO A 98 0.65 12.08 -4.94
CA PRO A 98 1.83 12.95 -4.93
C PRO A 98 3.17 12.23 -4.66
N SER A 99 3.15 10.94 -4.30
CA SER A 99 4.36 10.19 -3.92
C SER A 99 5.00 9.45 -5.09
N LEU A 100 6.33 9.37 -5.10
CA LEU A 100 7.13 8.65 -6.11
C LEU A 100 7.42 7.20 -5.73
N GLY A 101 7.39 6.89 -4.44
CA GLY A 101 7.59 5.58 -3.85
C GLY A 101 6.93 5.54 -2.49
N HIS A 102 6.95 4.40 -1.81
CA HIS A 102 6.45 4.30 -0.44
C HIS A 102 6.95 3.06 0.29
N THR A 103 7.36 3.29 1.54
CA THR A 103 7.64 2.29 2.55
C THR A 103 6.53 2.33 3.60
N ALA A 104 5.70 1.28 3.62
CA ALA A 104 4.56 1.14 4.53
C ALA A 104 4.94 0.30 5.76
N TYR A 105 4.53 0.78 6.93
CA TYR A 105 4.66 0.10 8.21
C TYR A 105 3.29 -0.26 8.76
N ILE A 106 3.19 -1.38 9.48
CA ILE A 106 1.97 -1.75 10.20
C ILE A 106 2.28 -1.76 11.70
N PRO A 107 1.51 -1.02 12.54
CA PRO A 107 1.66 -1.08 13.99
C PRO A 107 1.49 -2.50 14.52
N ALA A 108 2.42 -2.93 15.39
CA ALA A 108 2.38 -4.27 15.99
C ALA A 108 1.26 -4.42 17.04
N LYS A 109 0.83 -3.31 17.67
CA LYS A 109 -0.23 -3.21 18.68
C LYS A 109 -0.82 -1.79 18.66
N GLU A 110 -2.14 -1.67 18.78
CA GLU A 110 -2.78 -0.43 19.25
C GLU A 110 -2.29 -0.16 20.67
N ARG A 111 -1.90 1.08 20.96
CA ARG A 111 -1.70 1.55 22.33
C ARG A 111 -3.03 1.99 22.91
#